data_AF-A0A3S4ZX00-F1
#
_entry.id   AF-A0A3S4ZX00-F1
#
_cell.length_a   1.000
_cell.length_b   1.000
_cell.length_c   1.000
_cell.angle_alpha   90.00
_cell.angle_beta   90.00
_cell.angle_gamma   90.00
#
_symmetry.space_group_name_H-M   'P 1'
#
loop_
_entity.id
_entity.type
_entity.pdbx_description
1 polymer ?
#
loop_
_entity_poly.entity_id
_entity_poly.type
_entity_poly.pdbx_seq_one_letter_code
_entity_poly.pdbx_strand_id
1 'polypeptide(L)' 'MKGNCGSCYAFSACGSLEGQYKKKTDKLIDFSTQQVVDCSSEEGNMFCNGGLQDYSFNYMQKHGITSEEKYPYIGKVSKA' A
#
# COMPACT_ATOMS: atom_id res chain seq x y z
N MET A 1 -0.15 -13.26 -6.37
CA MET A 1 0.54 -12.04 -6.80
C MET A 1 0.07 -11.70 -8.21
N LYS A 2 -0.55 -10.55 -8.42
CA LYS A 2 -0.96 -10.09 -9.75
C LYS A 2 0.11 -9.13 -10.28
N GLY A 3 0.75 -9.49 -11.39
CA GLY A 3 1.69 -8.62 -12.12
C GLY A 3 3.17 -8.84 -11.84
N ASN A 4 3.99 -8.48 -12.82
CA ASN A 4 5.46 -8.55 -12.83
C ASN A 4 6.09 -7.44 -11.95
N CYS A 5 5.46 -7.14 -10.81
CA CYS A 5 5.75 -6.01 -9.93
C CYS A 5 6.11 -6.51 -8.53
N GLY A 6 7.28 -6.10 -8.01
CA GLY A 6 7.78 -6.41 -6.67
C GLY A 6 7.06 -5.64 -5.56
N SER A 7 5.73 -5.63 -5.56
CA SER A 7 4.88 -4.86 -4.63
C SER A 7 4.51 -5.62 -3.34
N CYS A 8 5.19 -6.72 -3.02
CA CYS A 8 4.86 -7.55 -1.85
C CYS A 8 4.90 -6.77 -0.52
N TYR A 9 5.81 -5.80 -0.40
CA TYR A 9 5.90 -4.91 0.75
C TYR A 9 4.62 -4.09 0.93
N ALA A 10 4.05 -3.58 -0.17
CA ALA A 10 2.84 -2.76 -0.15
C ALA A 10 1.61 -3.59 0.25
N PHE A 11 1.46 -4.79 -0.32
CA PHE A 11 0.40 -5.72 0.08
C PHE A 11 0.52 -6.13 1.55
N SER A 12 1.74 -6.40 2.02
CA SER A 12 1.99 -6.76 3.42
C SER A 12 1.63 -5.60 4.37
N ALA A 13 1.93 -4.36 3.99
CA ALA A 13 1.60 -3.19 4.79
C ALA A 13 0.09 -2.92 4.80
N CYS A 14 -0.57 -2.91 3.63
CA CYS A 14 -2.01 -2.74 3.53
C CYS A 14 -2.75 -3.81 4.34
N GLY A 15 -2.47 -5.10 4.12
CA GLY A 15 -3.13 -6.18 4.86
C GLY A 15 -2.95 -6.11 6.38
N SER A 16 -1.77 -5.65 6.84
CA SER A 16 -1.55 -5.42 8.28
C SER A 16 -2.43 -4.28 8.81
N LEU A 17 -2.56 -3.19 8.05
CA LEU A 17 -3.42 -2.06 8.41
C LEU A 17 -4.90 -2.44 8.37
N GLU A 18 -5.35 -3.20 7.37
CA GLU A 18 -6.72 -3.74 7.25
C GLU A 18 -7.09 -4.57 8.49
N GLY A 19 -6.18 -5.45 8.92
CA GLY A 19 -6.36 -6.26 10.13
C GLY A 19 -6.49 -5.40 11.40
N GLN A 20 -5.63 -4.38 11.57
CA GLN A 20 -5.73 -3.46 12.71
C GLN A 20 -7.00 -2.60 12.64
N TYR A 21 -7.38 -2.15 11.44
CA TYR A 21 -8.59 -1.36 11.23
C TYR A 21 -9.84 -2.16 11.56
N LYS A 22 -9.93 -3.43 11.11
CA LYS A 22 -11.01 -4.35 11.48
C LYS A 22 -11.05 -4.58 12.98
N LYS A 23 -9.91 -4.81 13.65
CA LYS A 23 -9.86 -4.96 15.10
C LYS A 23 -10.38 -3.73 15.85
N LYS A 24 -10.09 -2.53 15.36
CA LYS A 24 -10.45 -1.26 16.03
C LYS A 24 -11.88 -0.81 15.76
N THR A 25 -12.39 -1.04 14.54
CA THR A 25 -13.65 -0.44 14.07
C THR A 25 -14.75 -1.46 13.80
N ASP A 26 -14.42 -2.75 13.86
CA ASP A 26 -15.24 -3.88 13.41
C ASP A 26 -15.65 -3.81 11.91
N LYS A 27 -14.97 -2.99 11.11
CA LYS A 27 -15.20 -2.87 9.66
C LYS A 27 -13.99 -3.40 8.90
N LEU A 28 -14.24 -4.26 7.93
CA LEU A 28 -13.21 -4.70 6.98
C LEU A 28 -13.30 -3.79 5.76
N ILE A 29 -12.22 -3.09 5.47
CA ILE A 29 -12.06 -2.24 4.29
C ILE A 29 -10.76 -2.63 3.62
N ASP A 30 -10.75 -2.67 2.30
CA ASP A 30 -9.54 -2.94 1.53
C ASP A 30 -8.83 -1.61 1.26
N PHE A 31 -7.55 -1.52 1.63
CA PHE A 31 -6.73 -0.33 1.42
C PHE A 31 -5.97 -0.39 0.11
N SER A 32 -5.81 0.77 -0.54
CA SER A 32 -5.20 0.86 -1.85
C SER A 32 -3.72 0.50 -1.82
N THR A 33 -3.42 -0.70 -2.32
CA THR A 33 -2.02 -1.13 -2.47
C THR A 33 -1.30 -0.31 -3.53
N GLN A 34 -2.04 0.14 -4.55
CA GLN A 34 -1.47 0.96 -5.63
C GLN A 34 -0.99 2.32 -5.15
N GLN A 35 -1.73 2.97 -4.24
CA GLN A 35 -1.31 4.24 -3.66
C GLN A 35 0.03 4.11 -2.94
N VAL A 36 0.25 3.01 -2.22
CA VAL A 36 1.55 2.76 -1.57
C VAL A 36 2.64 2.58 -2.60
N VAL A 37 2.41 1.77 -3.64
CA VAL A 37 3.39 1.55 -4.72
C VAL A 37 3.80 2.86 -5.39
N ASP A 38 2.85 3.75 -5.68
CA ASP A 38 3.10 4.97 -6.46
C ASP A 38 3.59 6.16 -5.63
N CYS A 39 3.25 6.23 -4.34
CA CYS A 39 3.41 7.47 -3.56
C CYS A 39 4.36 7.36 -2.37
N SER A 40 4.86 6.17 -2.01
CA SER A 40 5.75 5.99 -0.84
C SER A 40 7.24 5.99 -1.20
N SER A 41 7.60 6.49 -2.39
CA SER A 41 8.98 6.54 -2.85
C SER A 41 9.83 7.56 -2.08
N GLU A 42 9.22 8.64 -1.60
CA GLU A 42 9.88 9.62 -0.73
C GLU A 42 10.33 9.01 0.62
N GLU A 43 9.63 7.97 1.09
CA GLU A 43 9.97 7.21 2.28
C GLU A 43 11.02 6.12 2.04
N GLY A 44 11.38 5.85 0.78
CA GLY A 44 12.42 4.89 0.40
C GLY A 44 11.93 3.62 -0.29
N ASN A 45 10.62 3.49 -0.58
CA ASN A 45 10.14 2.39 -1.42
C ASN A 45 10.49 2.62 -2.88
N MET A 46 10.69 1.54 -3.65
CA MET A 46 11.16 1.62 -5.04
C MET A 46 10.08 1.15 -6.01
N PHE A 47 8.84 1.58 -5.81
CA PHE A 47 7.71 1.23 -6.65
C PHE A 47 7.57 -0.30 -6.86
N CYS A 48 7.72 -0.79 -8.08
CA CYS A 48 7.73 -2.21 -8.43
C CYS A 48 9.09 -2.91 -8.28
N ASN A 49 10.15 -2.19 -7.90
CA ASN A 49 11.49 -2.76 -7.67
C ASN A 49 11.70 -3.21 -6.22
N GLY A 50 10.65 -3.22 -5.40
CA GLY A 50 10.71 -3.61 -3.99
C GLY A 50 10.59 -2.43 -3.04
N GLY A 51 10.63 -2.74 -1.76
CA GLY A 51 10.39 -1.79 -0.68
C GLY A 51 10.30 -2.49 0.66
N LEU A 52 10.03 -1.72 1.72
CA LEU A 52 9.85 -2.20 3.08
C LEU A 52 8.49 -1.76 3.63
N GLN A 53 7.92 -2.61 4.48
CA GLN A 53 6.67 -2.34 5.17
C GLN A 53 6.79 -1.09 6.06
N ASP A 54 7.94 -0.90 6.72
CA ASP A 54 8.17 0.24 7.60
C ASP A 54 8.09 1.58 6.87
N TYR A 55 8.65 1.67 5.65
CA TYR A 55 8.51 2.85 4.79
C TYR A 55 7.05 3.09 4.38
N SER A 56 6.33 2.01 4.10
CA SER A 56 4.91 2.07 3.77
C SER A 56 4.07 2.57 4.95
N PHE A 57 4.37 2.10 6.17
CA PHE A 57 3.70 2.56 7.39
C PHE A 57 4.04 4.02 7.71
N ASN A 58 5.28 4.44 7.49
CA ASN A 58 5.68 5.84 7.65
C ASN A 58 4.91 6.76 6.68
N TYR A 59 4.78 6.33 5.42
CA TYR A 59 3.98 7.03 4.42
C TYR A 59 2.51 7.13 4.85
N MET A 60 1.89 6.00 5.23
CA MET A 60 0.48 5.96 5.67
C MET A 60 0.23 6.83 6.91
N GLN A 61 1.19 6.91 7.83
CA GLN A 61 1.08 7.78 9.01
C GLN A 61 1.11 9.27 8.65
N LYS A 62 1.93 9.66 7.67
CA LYS A 62 2.06 11.07 7.25
C LYS A 62 0.95 11.54 6.32
N HIS A 63 0.55 10.69 5.37
CA HIS A 63 -0.33 11.08 4.26
C HIS A 63 -1.70 10.42 4.30
N GLY A 64 -1.87 9.40 5.15
CA GLY A 64 -3.04 8.53 5.11
C GLY A 64 -3.03 7.60 3.90
N ILE A 65 -4.12 6.85 3.76
CA ILE A 65 -4.32 5.90 2.66
C ILE A 65 -5.80 5.82 2.30
N THR A 66 -6.08 5.66 1.02
CA THR A 66 -7.43 5.52 0.46
C THR A 66 -7.83 4.03 0.32
N SER A 67 -9.07 3.76 -0.05
CA SER A 67 -9.54 2.40 -0.31
C SER A 67 -9.13 1.91 -1.70
N GLU A 68 -9.02 0.59 -1.83
CA GLU A 68 -8.76 -0.10 -3.10
C GLU A 68 -9.80 0.26 -4.17
N GLU A 69 -11.07 0.49 -3.77
CA GLU A 69 -12.14 0.94 -4.67
C GLU A 69 -11.83 2.29 -5.34
N LYS A 70 -11.22 3.23 -4.60
CA LYS A 70 -10.92 4.57 -5.10
C LYS A 70 -9.63 4.63 -5.91
N TYR A 71 -8.67 3.77 -5.59
CA TYR A 71 -7.40 3.69 -6.29
C TYR A 71 -7.01 2.21 -6.49
N PRO A 72 -7.55 1.58 -7.54
CA PRO A 72 -7.37 0.14 -7.76
C PRO A 72 -5.94 -0.25 -8.14
N TYR A 73 -5.55 -1.46 -7.75
CA TYR A 73 -4.29 -2.07 -8.10
C TYR A 73 -4.20 -2.46 -9.57
N ILE A 74 -3.20 -1.93 -10.25
CA ILE A 74 -2.94 -2.18 -11.67
C ILE A 74 -1.67 -3.00 -11.93
N GLY A 75 -0.89 -3.32 -10.90
CA GLY A 75 0.28 -4.19 -11.00
C GLY A 75 1.45 -3.60 -11.79
N LYS A 76 1.52 -2.27 -11.87
CA LYS A 76 2.61 -1.49 -12.46
C LYS A 76 2.64 -0.11 -11.82
N VAL A 77 3.72 0.63 -12.01
CA VAL A 77 3.83 2.03 -11.59
C VAL A 77 2.86 2.88 -12.43
N SER A 78 1.98 3.62 -11.76
CA SER A 78 1.01 4.52 -12.42
C SER A 78 1.43 5.99 -12.36
N LYS A 79 2.25 6.34 -11.37
CA LYS A 79 2.91 7.64 -11.25
C LYS A 79 4.39 7.43 -10.97
N ALA A 80 5.23 7.99 -11.83
CA ALA A 80 6.69 8.02 -11.70
C ALA A 80 7.13 9.43 -11.36
#